data_AF-A0A973FY21-F1
#
_entry.id   AF-A0A973FY21-F1
#
_cell.length_a   1.000
_cell.length_b   1.000
_cell.length_c   1.000
_cell.angle_alpha   90.00
_cell.angle_beta   90.00
_cell.angle_gamma   90.00
#
_symmetry.space_group_name_H-M   'P 1'
#
loop_
_entity.id
_entity.type
_entity.pdbx_description
1 polymer ?
#
loop_
_entity_poly.entity_id
_entity_poly.type
_entity_poly.pdbx_seq_one_letter_code
_entity_poly.pdbx_strand_id
1 'polypeptide(L)'
;VVADALSYYLQSRHLNILARVASELSGFGFNAEGPDTLIIPITQSGTTTDTNRAVAMARERGAHIIAIVNRRQSDITAIAHGVFYTSDGRDIEMSVASTKAFYAQIVAGQVLALFFAQLLGTRSNDDIARQLRRLESVPGLMDQLFTRRDKIAASVNKAADKRYWAIVGSGPNKAAADEVRIKLSELCYKTISSDIVENKKHIDLSSEPLILVCAAGNPATVVEDVVKDVAIFKAHKASVIVFADEGETRFNQIADAVIPIPVAPAPLPVILNTMAGHLWGYYAARAIDEEAQIFREFRGRLAVELTQRIKKKLSVFDMIADTSFHRIINEFYLQFNARRLSGAFGLMGARTIADLPLLLKYVVGKLPLQDIRQEFKSEGDFISPFDLLDVTLGTAIDELTRPIDAIRHQAKTVTVGTSRKEKKLEGIIFNLLESLNFSVKNLSYRNIMTINRIQPAIAGVQGYTVYDVSGLDEQGNPMENSTIAIKAKGGVALNMKSRADQPATLMGTKKMIVSSGHAYVGRGKSDGVPLVIIPLLGENNAVSNLLLIHILYNEALPLREKTKVLGYRYQDIRNLVNEYNLPWHDECLESISLESLFSEQVEMIAEQIKVRLNQ
;
A
#
# COMPACT_ATOMS: atom_id res chain seq x y z
N VAL A 1 -8.27 -2.31 23.07
CA VAL A 1 -9.53 -3.09 23.08
C VAL A 1 -9.35 -4.55 23.49
N VAL A 2 -8.61 -5.40 22.73
CA VAL A 2 -8.47 -6.83 23.08
C VAL A 2 -7.75 -7.03 24.41
N ALA A 3 -6.65 -6.31 24.64
CA ALA A 3 -5.97 -6.30 25.94
C ALA A 3 -6.91 -5.87 27.07
N ASP A 4 -7.68 -4.78 26.88
CA ASP A 4 -8.65 -4.31 27.87
C ASP A 4 -9.71 -5.38 28.20
N ALA A 5 -10.15 -6.14 27.20
CA ALA A 5 -11.08 -7.26 27.38
C ALA A 5 -10.48 -8.36 28.27
N LEU A 6 -9.25 -8.78 27.95
CA LEU A 6 -8.52 -9.77 28.74
C LEU A 6 -8.32 -9.25 30.16
N SER A 7 -7.87 -8.01 30.33
CA SER A 7 -7.69 -7.39 31.64
C SER A 7 -9.00 -7.36 32.43
N TYR A 8 -10.13 -7.02 31.81
CA TYR A 8 -11.43 -6.95 32.47
C TYR A 8 -11.98 -8.33 32.88
N TYR A 9 -11.87 -9.35 32.02
CA TYR A 9 -12.41 -10.66 32.34
C TYR A 9 -11.48 -11.50 33.24
N LEU A 10 -10.18 -11.21 33.27
CA LEU A 10 -9.18 -11.97 34.00
C LEU A 10 -8.64 -11.27 35.27
N GLN A 11 -9.29 -10.21 35.74
CA GLN A 11 -8.84 -9.36 36.87
C GLN A 11 -8.43 -10.13 38.14
N SER A 12 -9.02 -11.29 38.41
CA SER A 12 -8.72 -12.09 39.60
C SER A 12 -7.44 -12.93 39.51
N ARG A 13 -6.67 -12.80 38.41
CA ARG A 13 -5.44 -13.55 38.16
C ARG A 13 -4.24 -12.61 38.07
N HIS A 14 -3.07 -13.09 38.52
CA HIS A 14 -1.79 -12.39 38.41
C HIS A 14 -1.20 -12.50 36.99
N LEU A 15 -1.94 -12.03 35.99
CA LEU A 15 -1.49 -11.99 34.59
C LEU A 15 -1.09 -10.56 34.22
N ASN A 16 0.10 -10.42 33.63
CA ASN A 16 0.52 -9.15 33.03
C ASN A 16 0.02 -9.08 31.58
N ILE A 17 -0.94 -8.21 31.31
CA ILE A 17 -1.58 -8.07 29.99
C ILE A 17 -1.19 -6.73 29.40
N LEU A 18 -0.52 -6.75 28.26
CA LEU A 18 0.01 -5.57 27.59
C LEU A 18 -0.37 -5.57 26.11
N ALA A 19 -0.72 -4.39 25.59
CA ALA A 19 -0.83 -4.13 24.16
C ALA A 19 0.41 -3.37 23.69
N ARG A 20 1.06 -3.85 22.63
CA ARG A 20 2.24 -3.22 22.02
C ARG A 20 2.08 -3.20 20.51
N VAL A 21 2.55 -2.12 19.88
CA VAL A 21 2.72 -2.09 18.43
C VAL A 21 3.83 -3.09 18.08
N ALA A 22 3.66 -3.87 17.01
CA ALA A 22 4.58 -4.96 16.67
C ALA A 22 6.03 -4.48 16.48
N SER A 23 6.23 -3.29 15.89
CA SER A 23 7.56 -2.68 15.75
C SER A 23 8.21 -2.41 17.10
N GLU A 24 7.46 -1.87 18.05
CA GLU A 24 7.90 -1.57 19.43
C GLU A 24 8.22 -2.84 20.20
N LEU A 25 7.35 -3.85 20.08
CA LEU A 25 7.60 -5.17 20.64
C LEU A 25 8.92 -5.74 20.10
N SER A 26 9.08 -5.65 18.77
CA SER A 26 10.25 -6.23 18.11
C SER A 26 11.57 -5.51 18.39
N GLY A 27 11.51 -4.19 18.62
CA GLY A 27 12.68 -3.35 18.85
C GLY A 27 13.09 -3.20 20.31
N PHE A 28 12.12 -3.25 21.23
CA PHE A 28 12.35 -2.89 22.64
C PHE A 28 11.71 -3.86 23.65
N GLY A 29 10.74 -4.69 23.23
CA GLY A 29 9.90 -5.48 24.14
C GLY A 29 10.47 -6.82 24.60
N PHE A 30 11.58 -7.26 24.01
CA PHE A 30 12.02 -8.66 24.12
C PHE A 30 12.77 -9.05 25.39
N ASN A 31 12.99 -8.15 26.34
CA ASN A 31 13.70 -8.50 27.58
C ASN A 31 12.87 -9.32 28.57
N ALA A 32 11.58 -9.58 28.29
CA ALA A 32 10.63 -10.19 29.24
C ALA A 32 9.76 -11.33 28.66
N GLU A 33 10.05 -11.83 27.46
CA GLU A 33 9.23 -12.86 26.81
C GLU A 33 9.94 -14.23 26.81
N GLY A 34 9.36 -15.18 27.54
CA GLY A 34 9.85 -16.55 27.68
C GLY A 34 8.71 -17.58 27.51
N PRO A 35 8.91 -18.84 27.93
CA PRO A 35 7.92 -19.92 27.77
C PRO A 35 6.55 -19.64 28.40
N ASP A 36 6.50 -18.81 29.45
CA ASP A 36 5.26 -18.45 30.17
C ASP A 36 4.49 -17.30 29.50
N THR A 37 4.82 -16.94 28.25
CA THR A 37 4.22 -15.81 27.53
C THR A 37 3.28 -16.29 26.42
N LEU A 38 2.08 -15.72 26.37
CA LEU A 38 1.15 -15.85 25.24
C LEU A 38 1.14 -14.55 24.42
N ILE A 39 1.45 -14.67 23.13
CA ILE A 39 1.33 -13.57 22.17
C ILE A 39 0.09 -13.77 21.32
N ILE A 40 -0.74 -12.72 21.24
CA ILE A 40 -1.95 -12.69 20.42
C ILE A 40 -1.75 -11.66 19.30
N PRO A 41 -1.16 -12.03 18.15
CA PRO A 41 -1.03 -11.10 17.04
C PRO A 41 -2.39 -10.87 16.38
N ILE A 42 -2.73 -9.61 16.11
CA ILE A 42 -3.97 -9.19 15.44
C ILE A 42 -3.58 -8.58 14.09
N THR A 43 -4.07 -9.15 12.99
CA THR A 43 -3.72 -8.69 11.64
C THR A 43 -4.82 -8.99 10.63
N GLN A 44 -5.06 -8.06 9.70
CA GLN A 44 -6.03 -8.27 8.61
C GLN A 44 -5.44 -9.17 7.52
N SER A 45 -4.26 -8.84 7.00
CA SER A 45 -3.66 -9.53 5.86
C SER A 45 -2.90 -10.79 6.25
N GLY A 46 -2.43 -10.87 7.50
CA GLY A 46 -1.55 -11.93 7.97
C GLY A 46 -0.14 -11.93 7.35
N THR A 47 0.18 -10.94 6.51
CA THR A 47 1.47 -10.79 5.81
C THR A 47 2.25 -9.55 6.29
N THR A 48 1.73 -8.83 7.28
CA THR A 48 2.37 -7.63 7.83
C THR A 48 3.77 -7.95 8.35
N THR A 49 4.80 -7.34 7.77
CA THR A 49 6.20 -7.71 8.02
C THR A 49 6.62 -7.55 9.48
N ASP A 50 6.36 -6.39 10.10
CA ASP A 50 6.77 -6.15 11.49
C ASP A 50 6.02 -7.08 12.46
N THR A 51 4.74 -7.41 12.19
CA THR A 51 3.96 -8.38 12.98
C THR A 51 4.53 -9.79 12.86
N ASN A 52 4.78 -10.27 11.64
CA ASN A 52 5.36 -11.60 11.43
C ASN A 52 6.74 -11.72 12.06
N ARG A 53 7.57 -10.67 11.96
CA ARG A 53 8.89 -10.62 12.59
C ARG A 53 8.79 -10.69 14.12
N ALA A 54 7.93 -9.87 14.73
CA ALA A 54 7.75 -9.87 16.19
C ALA A 54 7.31 -11.25 16.70
N VAL A 55 6.37 -11.89 15.99
CA VAL A 55 5.87 -13.23 16.35
C VAL A 55 6.93 -14.31 16.16
N ALA A 56 7.71 -14.27 15.08
CA ALA A 56 8.80 -15.21 14.86
C ALA A 56 9.84 -15.14 15.99
N MET A 57 10.26 -13.91 16.36
CA MET A 57 11.20 -13.68 17.45
C MET A 57 10.65 -14.12 18.82
N ALA A 58 9.36 -13.89 19.10
CA ALA A 58 8.73 -14.35 20.32
C ALA A 58 8.66 -15.89 20.37
N ARG A 59 8.32 -16.52 19.24
CA ARG A 59 8.27 -17.98 19.12
C ARG A 59 9.64 -18.64 19.30
N GLU A 60 10.70 -18.05 18.74
CA GLU A 60 12.08 -18.52 18.95
C GLU A 60 12.48 -18.53 20.43
N ARG A 61 11.84 -17.70 21.26
CA ARG A 61 12.06 -17.59 22.71
C ARG A 61 11.10 -18.47 23.54
N GLY A 62 10.27 -19.28 22.87
CA GLY A 62 9.37 -20.23 23.51
C GLY A 62 7.95 -19.70 23.77
N ALA A 63 7.60 -18.49 23.34
CA ALA A 63 6.26 -17.96 23.55
C ALA A 63 5.20 -18.76 22.76
N HIS A 64 4.02 -18.95 23.37
CA HIS A 64 2.86 -19.50 22.70
C HIS A 64 2.15 -18.43 21.89
N ILE A 65 1.55 -18.81 20.75
CA ILE A 65 1.04 -17.86 19.76
C ILE A 65 -0.39 -18.27 19.37
N ILE A 66 -1.36 -17.39 19.61
CA ILE A 66 -2.75 -17.53 19.11
C ILE A 66 -3.07 -16.31 18.25
N ALA A 67 -3.11 -16.47 16.92
CA ALA A 67 -3.32 -15.35 16.01
C ALA A 67 -4.81 -15.06 15.79
N ILE A 68 -5.21 -13.78 15.79
CA ILE A 68 -6.50 -13.32 15.28
C ILE A 68 -6.26 -12.75 13.88
N VAL A 69 -6.82 -13.39 12.86
CA VAL A 69 -6.55 -13.03 11.46
C VAL A 69 -7.79 -13.10 10.58
N ASN A 70 -7.86 -12.23 9.58
CA ASN A 70 -8.95 -12.25 8.60
C ASN A 70 -8.60 -13.15 7.39
N ARG A 71 -7.41 -12.97 6.81
CA ARG A 71 -6.95 -13.77 5.66
C ARG A 71 -6.58 -15.20 6.05
N ARG A 72 -7.13 -16.18 5.32
CA ARG A 72 -6.76 -17.59 5.46
C ARG A 72 -5.40 -17.86 4.82
N GLN A 73 -4.69 -18.87 5.35
CA GLN A 73 -3.42 -19.37 4.81
C GLN A 73 -2.35 -18.28 4.57
N SER A 74 -2.35 -17.24 5.39
CA SER A 74 -1.33 -16.19 5.35
C SER A 74 -0.10 -16.56 6.17
N ASP A 75 1.03 -15.87 5.99
CA ASP A 75 2.30 -16.14 6.67
C ASP A 75 2.17 -16.31 8.19
N ILE A 76 1.39 -15.45 8.85
CA ILE A 76 1.16 -15.52 10.31
C ILE A 76 0.56 -16.86 10.75
N THR A 77 -0.22 -17.52 9.88
CA THR A 77 -0.90 -18.79 10.17
C THR A 77 0.05 -19.97 10.14
N ALA A 78 1.16 -19.87 9.41
CA ALA A 78 2.21 -20.89 9.41
C ALA A 78 3.07 -20.82 10.67
N ILE A 79 3.17 -19.64 11.29
CA ILE A 79 3.99 -19.45 12.50
C ILE A 79 3.21 -19.52 13.82
N ALA A 80 1.87 -19.40 13.79
CA ALA A 80 1.04 -19.48 15.00
C ALA A 80 0.77 -20.92 15.46
N HIS A 81 0.54 -21.11 16.76
CA HIS A 81 0.13 -22.40 17.34
C HIS A 81 -1.38 -22.60 17.27
N GLY A 82 -2.14 -21.51 17.36
CA GLY A 82 -3.58 -21.48 17.15
C GLY A 82 -3.99 -20.28 16.31
N VAL A 83 -5.10 -20.40 15.57
CA VAL A 83 -5.61 -19.33 14.70
C VAL A 83 -7.11 -19.15 14.91
N PHE A 84 -7.51 -17.93 15.24
CA PHE A 84 -8.89 -17.47 15.29
C PHE A 84 -9.17 -16.66 14.01
N TYR A 85 -9.90 -17.28 13.07
CA TYR A 85 -10.31 -16.59 11.85
C TYR A 85 -11.53 -15.69 12.10
N THR A 86 -11.44 -14.44 11.64
CA THR A 86 -12.52 -13.44 11.72
C THR A 86 -13.47 -13.45 10.52
N SER A 87 -13.15 -14.23 9.48
CA SER A 87 -13.98 -14.45 8.30
C SER A 87 -13.84 -15.90 7.81
N ASP A 88 -14.82 -16.36 7.02
CA ASP A 88 -14.72 -17.61 6.28
C ASP A 88 -13.77 -17.52 5.07
N GLY A 89 -13.26 -16.33 4.74
CA GLY A 89 -12.32 -16.08 3.66
C GLY A 89 -12.96 -15.78 2.30
N ARG A 90 -14.30 -15.87 2.19
CA ARG A 90 -15.04 -15.43 0.99
C ARG A 90 -15.20 -13.91 0.95
N ASP A 91 -15.24 -13.29 2.13
CA ASP A 91 -15.38 -11.85 2.29
C ASP A 91 -14.01 -11.16 2.19
N ILE A 92 -13.39 -11.16 1.01
CA ILE A 92 -12.15 -10.42 0.77
C ILE A 92 -12.43 -8.92 0.91
N GLU A 93 -11.64 -8.23 1.74
CA GLU A 93 -11.71 -6.78 1.84
C GLU A 93 -10.92 -6.15 0.69
N MET A 94 -11.63 -5.52 -0.25
CA MET A 94 -11.04 -4.90 -1.44
C MET A 94 -10.53 -3.48 -1.17
N SER A 95 -11.09 -2.81 -0.16
CA SER A 95 -10.66 -1.48 0.27
C SER A 95 -9.31 -1.57 0.98
N VAL A 96 -8.42 -0.61 0.70
CA VAL A 96 -7.17 -0.45 1.47
C VAL A 96 -7.48 0.02 2.89
N ALA A 97 -8.44 0.94 3.03
CA ALA A 97 -8.95 1.35 4.32
C ALA A 97 -9.83 0.24 4.92
N SER A 98 -9.25 -0.53 5.84
CA SER A 98 -9.93 -1.62 6.57
C SER A 98 -11.08 -1.10 7.44
N THR A 99 -12.23 -1.75 7.37
CA THR A 99 -13.47 -1.44 8.11
C THR A 99 -13.95 -2.66 8.89
N LYS A 100 -14.51 -3.65 8.20
CA LYS A 100 -15.11 -4.85 8.81
C LYS A 100 -14.12 -5.66 9.64
N ALA A 101 -12.85 -5.73 9.22
CA ALA A 101 -11.85 -6.50 9.93
C ALA A 101 -11.62 -5.92 11.34
N PHE A 102 -11.70 -4.60 11.52
CA PHE A 102 -11.57 -3.97 12.85
C PHE A 102 -12.68 -4.43 13.80
N TYR A 103 -13.95 -4.38 13.36
CA TYR A 103 -15.10 -4.79 14.18
C TYR A 103 -15.01 -6.28 14.54
N ALA A 104 -14.73 -7.12 13.53
CA ALA A 104 -14.63 -8.56 13.72
C ALA A 104 -13.47 -8.94 14.65
N GLN A 105 -12.34 -8.23 14.59
CA GLN A 105 -11.20 -8.44 15.49
C GLN A 105 -11.52 -8.05 16.93
N ILE A 106 -12.31 -6.99 17.17
CA ILE A 106 -12.79 -6.67 18.52
C ILE A 106 -13.67 -7.80 19.04
N VAL A 107 -14.64 -8.27 18.25
CA VAL A 107 -15.54 -9.36 18.65
C VAL A 107 -14.75 -10.65 18.92
N ALA A 108 -13.83 -11.04 18.04
CA ALA A 108 -12.99 -12.20 18.23
C ALA A 108 -12.13 -12.10 19.49
N GLY A 109 -11.56 -10.93 19.78
CA GLY A 109 -10.82 -10.68 21.01
C GLY A 109 -11.68 -10.80 22.27
N GLN A 110 -12.94 -10.36 22.23
CA GLN A 110 -13.90 -10.54 23.33
C GLN A 110 -14.25 -12.01 23.54
N VAL A 111 -14.54 -12.75 22.47
CA VAL A 111 -14.83 -14.20 22.54
C VAL A 111 -13.63 -14.95 23.11
N LEU A 112 -12.41 -14.63 22.65
CA LEU A 112 -11.19 -15.24 23.15
C LEU A 112 -10.97 -14.92 24.65
N ALA A 113 -11.22 -13.69 25.08
CA ALA A 113 -11.11 -13.31 26.48
C ALA A 113 -12.14 -14.02 27.38
N LEU A 114 -13.38 -14.17 26.90
CA LEU A 114 -14.42 -14.95 27.58
C LEU A 114 -14.08 -16.44 27.67
N PHE A 115 -13.47 -17.00 26.62
CA PHE A 115 -12.96 -18.37 26.63
C PHE A 115 -11.90 -18.55 27.73
N PHE A 116 -10.93 -17.64 27.85
CA PHE A 116 -9.96 -17.68 28.95
C PHE A 116 -10.62 -17.50 30.32
N ALA A 117 -11.63 -16.64 30.43
CA ALA A 117 -12.36 -16.45 31.67
C ALA A 117 -13.10 -17.72 32.12
N GLN A 118 -13.66 -18.46 31.15
CA GLN A 118 -14.27 -19.76 31.39
C GLN A 118 -13.24 -20.78 31.86
N LEU A 119 -12.13 -20.89 31.11
CA LEU A 119 -11.06 -21.85 31.39
C LEU A 119 -10.43 -21.62 32.76
N LEU A 120 -10.26 -20.36 33.15
CA LEU A 120 -9.66 -19.94 34.41
C LEU A 120 -10.70 -19.74 35.53
N GLY A 121 -11.99 -19.97 35.26
CA GLY A 121 -13.07 -19.81 36.25
C GLY A 121 -13.15 -18.41 36.87
N THR A 122 -12.75 -17.35 36.15
CA THR A 122 -12.77 -15.97 36.66
C THR A 122 -14.15 -15.32 36.53
N ARG A 123 -15.03 -15.89 35.70
CA ARG A 123 -16.42 -15.47 35.49
C ARG A 123 -17.34 -16.69 35.49
N SER A 124 -18.60 -16.49 35.89
CA SER A 124 -19.61 -17.55 35.87
C SER A 124 -20.04 -17.87 34.43
N ASN A 125 -20.50 -19.11 34.19
CA ASN A 125 -21.06 -19.49 32.88
C ASN A 125 -22.25 -18.62 32.48
N ASP A 126 -23.07 -18.18 33.44
CA ASP A 126 -24.22 -17.29 33.20
C ASP A 126 -23.77 -15.89 32.76
N ASP A 127 -22.72 -15.35 33.37
CA ASP A 127 -22.13 -14.08 32.95
C ASP A 127 -21.52 -14.18 31.56
N ILE A 128 -20.81 -15.27 31.26
CA ILE A 128 -20.22 -15.53 29.93
C ILE A 128 -21.33 -15.61 28.87
N ALA A 129 -22.37 -16.41 29.11
CA ALA A 129 -23.51 -16.53 28.20
C ALA A 129 -24.22 -15.17 27.98
N ARG A 130 -24.31 -14.35 29.03
CA ARG A 130 -24.86 -12.99 28.94
C ARG A 130 -23.99 -12.07 28.08
N GLN A 131 -22.67 -12.14 28.19
CA GLN A 131 -21.78 -11.34 27.33
C GLN A 131 -21.82 -11.80 25.88
N LEU A 132 -21.87 -13.12 25.62
CA LEU A 132 -22.00 -13.66 24.26
C LEU A 132 -23.30 -13.17 23.59
N ARG A 133 -24.44 -13.23 24.29
CA ARG A 133 -25.72 -12.68 23.77
C ARG A 133 -25.64 -11.19 23.45
N ARG A 134 -24.83 -10.41 24.18
CA ARG A 134 -24.59 -9.00 23.83
C ARG A 134 -23.80 -8.88 22.54
N LEU A 135 -22.73 -9.67 22.37
CA LEU A 135 -21.96 -9.69 21.11
C LEU A 135 -22.82 -10.10 19.91
N GLU A 136 -23.73 -11.06 20.09
CA GLU A 136 -24.70 -11.48 19.06
C GLU A 136 -25.65 -10.35 18.64
N SER A 137 -25.92 -9.37 19.52
CA SER A 137 -26.78 -8.22 19.21
C SER A 137 -26.10 -7.13 18.37
N VAL A 138 -24.76 -7.16 18.25
CA VAL A 138 -23.97 -6.12 17.56
C VAL A 138 -24.47 -5.84 16.13
N PRO A 139 -24.70 -6.85 15.26
CA PRO A 139 -25.11 -6.59 13.88
C PRO A 139 -26.42 -5.80 13.79
N GLY A 140 -27.41 -6.14 14.63
CA GLY A 140 -28.69 -5.42 14.66
C GLY A 140 -28.54 -3.96 15.11
N LEU A 141 -27.63 -3.67 16.03
CA LEU A 141 -27.32 -2.29 16.44
C LEU A 141 -26.56 -1.53 15.35
N MET A 142 -25.68 -2.22 14.62
CA MET A 142 -24.99 -1.65 13.46
C MET A 142 -25.97 -1.31 12.33
N ASP A 143 -26.94 -2.18 12.05
CA ASP A 143 -28.00 -1.92 11.07
C ASP A 143 -28.84 -0.70 11.47
N GLN A 144 -29.23 -0.61 12.75
CA GLN A 144 -29.93 0.57 13.28
C GLN A 144 -29.13 1.85 13.08
N LEU A 145 -27.82 1.85 13.38
CA LEU A 145 -26.95 2.99 13.12
C LEU A 145 -26.85 3.32 11.62
N PHE A 146 -26.78 2.30 10.76
CA PHE A 146 -26.72 2.49 9.31
C PHE A 146 -27.97 3.15 8.73
N THR A 147 -29.16 2.92 9.31
CA THR A 147 -30.38 3.65 8.91
C THR A 147 -30.27 5.17 9.09
N ARG A 148 -29.32 5.65 9.91
CA ARG A 148 -29.08 7.08 10.19
C ARG A 148 -28.03 7.72 9.30
N ARG A 149 -27.55 7.00 8.28
CA ARG A 149 -26.51 7.46 7.36
C ARG A 149 -26.79 8.83 6.74
N ASP A 150 -28.06 9.16 6.46
CA ASP A 150 -28.42 10.46 5.88
C ASP A 150 -28.23 11.62 6.88
N LYS A 151 -28.49 11.38 8.18
CA LYS A 151 -28.19 12.35 9.25
C LYS A 151 -26.69 12.53 9.42
N ILE A 152 -25.92 11.44 9.33
CA ILE A 152 -24.45 11.48 9.35
C ILE A 152 -23.94 12.28 8.16
N ALA A 153 -24.41 12.01 6.94
CA ALA A 153 -24.06 12.77 5.74
C ALA A 153 -24.40 14.27 5.89
N ALA A 154 -25.59 14.60 6.39
CA ALA A 154 -25.99 15.99 6.60
C ALA A 154 -25.09 16.74 7.61
N SER A 155 -24.51 16.03 8.58
CA SER A 155 -23.58 16.62 9.55
C SER A 155 -22.23 17.02 8.95
N VAL A 156 -21.79 16.36 7.88
CA VAL A 156 -20.54 16.68 7.18
C VAL A 156 -20.58 18.10 6.64
N ASN A 157 -21.70 18.49 6.03
CA ASN A 157 -21.91 19.81 5.42
C ASN A 157 -21.82 20.97 6.41
N LYS A 158 -21.91 20.70 7.73
CA LYS A 158 -21.83 21.73 8.77
C LYS A 158 -20.41 21.99 9.26
N ALA A 159 -19.45 21.13 8.94
CA ALA A 159 -18.17 21.13 9.64
C ALA A 159 -16.95 20.70 8.81
N ALA A 160 -17.13 20.11 7.64
CA ALA A 160 -16.02 19.58 6.83
C ALA A 160 -15.16 20.67 6.15
N ASP A 161 -15.65 21.91 6.12
CA ASP A 161 -14.93 23.09 5.60
C ASP A 161 -13.73 23.50 6.46
N LYS A 162 -13.67 23.04 7.72
CA LYS A 162 -12.54 23.30 8.61
C LYS A 162 -11.24 22.71 8.06
N ARG A 163 -10.16 23.49 8.16
CA ARG A 163 -8.83 23.09 7.68
C ARG A 163 -8.24 21.96 8.51
N TYR A 164 -8.28 22.11 9.83
CA TYR A 164 -7.68 21.18 10.80
C TYR A 164 -8.75 20.34 11.47
N TRP A 165 -8.50 19.03 11.57
CA TRP A 165 -9.46 18.08 12.13
C TRP A 165 -8.81 17.33 13.32
N ALA A 166 -9.64 16.98 14.30
CA ALA A 166 -9.26 16.15 15.44
C ALA A 166 -10.39 15.16 15.75
N ILE A 167 -10.02 14.01 16.31
CA ILE A 167 -10.98 13.08 16.91
C ILE A 167 -10.60 12.92 18.38
N VAL A 168 -11.60 12.87 19.25
CA VAL A 168 -11.37 12.70 20.67
C VAL A 168 -12.23 11.57 21.24
N GLY A 169 -11.67 10.85 22.20
CA GLY A 169 -12.37 9.79 22.93
C GLY A 169 -11.66 9.49 24.24
N SER A 170 -12.43 9.16 25.28
CA SER A 170 -11.91 8.85 26.61
C SER A 170 -12.14 7.39 26.98
N GLY A 171 -11.26 6.83 27.80
CA GLY A 171 -11.34 5.42 28.19
C GLY A 171 -11.33 4.48 26.98
N PRO A 172 -12.22 3.46 26.91
CA PRO A 172 -12.31 2.55 25.76
C PRO A 172 -12.58 3.27 24.42
N ASN A 173 -13.28 4.41 24.45
CA ASN A 173 -13.58 5.18 23.25
C ASN A 173 -12.36 5.90 22.66
N LYS A 174 -11.21 5.95 23.36
CA LYS A 174 -9.95 6.40 22.77
C LYS A 174 -9.52 5.50 21.62
N ALA A 175 -9.74 4.19 21.73
CA ALA A 175 -9.47 3.26 20.63
C ALA A 175 -10.36 3.49 19.42
N ALA A 176 -11.64 3.87 19.65
CA ALA A 176 -12.53 4.29 18.57
C ALA A 176 -12.01 5.58 17.91
N ALA A 177 -11.63 6.58 18.71
CA ALA A 177 -11.06 7.83 18.20
C ALA A 177 -9.80 7.61 17.34
N ASP A 178 -8.89 6.73 17.79
CA ASP A 178 -7.68 6.38 17.05
C ASP A 178 -7.96 5.70 15.71
N GLU A 179 -8.90 4.76 15.70
CA GLU A 179 -9.30 4.06 14.48
C GLU A 179 -10.01 5.02 13.49
N VAL A 180 -10.92 5.85 13.98
CA VAL A 180 -11.60 6.87 13.14
C VAL A 180 -10.57 7.84 12.58
N ARG A 181 -9.60 8.31 13.37
CA ARG A 181 -8.50 9.15 12.89
C ARG A 181 -7.73 8.47 11.75
N ILE A 182 -7.38 7.18 11.89
CA ILE A 182 -6.70 6.43 10.82
C ILE A 182 -7.54 6.44 9.56
N LYS A 183 -8.82 6.07 9.64
CA LYS A 183 -9.70 6.02 8.47
C LYS A 183 -9.90 7.36 7.80
N LEU A 184 -10.13 8.43 8.57
CA LEU A 184 -10.29 9.75 7.99
C LEU A 184 -8.96 10.26 7.39
N SER A 185 -7.81 9.87 7.93
CA SER A 185 -6.51 10.22 7.33
C SER A 185 -6.31 9.50 5.98
N GLU A 186 -6.70 8.23 5.89
CA GLU A 186 -6.65 7.44 4.66
C GLU A 186 -7.65 7.91 3.61
N LEU A 187 -8.89 8.23 4.03
CA LEU A 187 -9.98 8.61 3.14
C LEU A 187 -9.95 10.09 2.78
N CYS A 188 -9.58 11.00 3.67
CA CYS A 188 -9.70 12.44 3.41
C CYS A 188 -8.34 13.12 3.14
N TYR A 189 -7.22 12.37 3.22
CA TYR A 189 -5.86 12.90 3.00
C TYR A 189 -5.52 14.14 3.86
N LYS A 190 -6.14 14.24 5.04
CA LYS A 190 -5.84 15.27 6.03
C LYS A 190 -4.89 14.73 7.09
N THR A 191 -4.05 15.61 7.62
CA THR A 191 -3.40 15.36 8.92
C THR A 191 -4.41 15.60 10.01
N ILE A 192 -4.63 14.60 10.85
CA ILE A 192 -5.69 14.59 11.86
C ILE A 192 -5.11 14.14 13.18
N SER A 193 -5.35 14.87 14.27
CA SER A 193 -4.94 14.47 15.61
C SER A 193 -5.97 13.51 16.25
N SER A 194 -5.51 12.68 17.20
CA SER A 194 -6.39 11.88 18.05
C SER A 194 -5.97 12.01 19.49
N ASP A 195 -6.84 12.59 20.31
CA ASP A 195 -6.54 12.98 21.68
C ASP A 195 -7.53 12.36 22.67
N ILE A 196 -7.16 12.34 23.95
CA ILE A 196 -8.14 12.14 25.02
C ILE A 196 -8.98 13.42 25.09
N VAL A 197 -10.29 13.31 25.35
CA VAL A 197 -11.22 14.45 25.32
C VAL A 197 -10.69 15.62 26.15
N GLU A 198 -10.33 15.35 27.41
CA GLU A 198 -9.82 16.39 28.31
C GLU A 198 -8.56 17.07 27.78
N ASN A 199 -7.63 16.31 27.21
CA ASN A 199 -6.35 16.83 26.75
C ASN A 199 -6.52 17.80 25.56
N LYS A 200 -7.56 17.64 24.74
CA LYS A 200 -7.75 18.45 23.54
C LYS A 200 -7.92 19.94 23.86
N LYS A 201 -8.42 20.31 25.04
CA LYS A 201 -8.52 21.73 25.45
C LYS A 201 -7.15 22.40 25.61
N HIS A 202 -6.09 21.61 25.78
CA HIS A 202 -4.70 22.07 25.90
C HIS A 202 -3.90 21.93 24.60
N ILE A 203 -4.49 21.37 23.53
CA ILE A 203 -3.78 21.00 22.31
C ILE A 203 -4.48 21.65 21.12
N ASP A 204 -3.81 22.60 20.47
CA ASP A 204 -4.19 23.13 19.14
C ASP A 204 -5.69 23.47 19.02
N LEU A 205 -6.25 24.13 20.03
CA LEU A 205 -7.64 24.61 19.99
C LEU A 205 -7.73 25.96 19.28
N SER A 206 -6.62 26.70 19.22
CA SER A 206 -6.47 27.96 18.49
C SER A 206 -6.55 27.81 16.97
N SER A 207 -6.43 26.59 16.43
CA SER A 207 -6.59 26.31 15.00
C SER A 207 -8.06 26.26 14.54
N GLU A 208 -9.00 26.53 15.46
CA GLU A 208 -10.45 26.46 15.26
C GLU A 208 -10.90 25.16 14.54
N PRO A 209 -10.46 23.97 15.01
CA PRO A 209 -10.58 22.73 14.25
C PRO A 209 -12.01 22.20 14.18
N LEU A 210 -12.24 21.25 13.26
CA LEU A 210 -13.33 20.28 13.40
C LEU A 210 -12.93 19.23 14.45
N ILE A 211 -13.81 18.92 15.38
CA ILE A 211 -13.61 17.90 16.42
C ILE A 211 -14.75 16.89 16.38
N LEU A 212 -14.43 15.62 16.09
CA LEU A 212 -15.36 14.51 16.28
C LEU A 212 -15.18 13.93 17.69
N VAL A 213 -16.27 13.79 18.45
CA VAL A 213 -16.24 13.36 19.85
C VAL A 213 -16.92 11.99 19.99
N CYS A 214 -16.14 10.96 20.30
CA CYS A 214 -16.65 9.62 20.61
C CYS A 214 -17.10 9.55 22.09
N ALA A 215 -18.37 9.87 22.35
CA ALA A 215 -18.93 9.97 23.71
C ALA A 215 -19.89 8.83 24.09
N ALA A 216 -20.48 8.13 23.12
CA ALA A 216 -21.48 7.09 23.37
C ALA A 216 -20.92 5.95 24.24
N GLY A 217 -21.72 5.45 25.18
CA GLY A 217 -21.32 4.41 26.13
C GLY A 217 -20.44 4.85 27.30
N ASN A 218 -20.12 6.15 27.41
CA ASN A 218 -19.43 6.66 28.59
C ASN A 218 -20.35 6.69 29.82
N PRO A 219 -19.83 6.47 31.03
CA PRO A 219 -20.59 6.67 32.27
C PRO A 219 -21.14 8.10 32.38
N ALA A 220 -22.28 8.28 33.05
CA ALA A 220 -22.94 9.57 33.16
C ALA A 220 -22.04 10.71 33.69
N THR A 221 -21.18 10.41 34.68
CA THR A 221 -20.21 11.36 35.23
C THR A 221 -19.17 11.79 34.19
N VAL A 222 -18.67 10.85 33.38
CA VAL A 222 -17.74 11.14 32.29
C VAL A 222 -18.43 11.96 31.21
N VAL A 223 -19.70 11.68 30.89
CA VAL A 223 -20.47 12.48 29.92
C VAL A 223 -20.64 13.93 30.40
N GLU A 224 -20.85 14.18 31.69
CA GLU A 224 -20.91 15.55 32.24
C GLU A 224 -19.62 16.33 31.99
N ASP A 225 -18.47 15.69 32.16
CA ASP A 225 -17.18 16.35 31.89
C ASP A 225 -16.95 16.55 30.38
N VAL A 226 -17.31 15.57 29.55
CA VAL A 226 -17.28 15.72 28.08
C VAL A 226 -18.18 16.86 27.61
N VAL A 227 -19.35 17.07 28.22
CA VAL A 227 -20.23 18.22 27.92
C VAL A 227 -19.52 19.55 28.21
N LYS A 228 -18.80 19.66 29.33
CA LYS A 228 -18.01 20.87 29.67
C LYS A 228 -16.89 21.08 28.64
N ASP A 229 -16.16 20.03 28.28
CA ASP A 229 -15.07 20.11 27.30
C ASP A 229 -15.61 20.51 25.91
N VAL A 230 -16.75 19.97 25.48
CA VAL A 230 -17.40 20.37 24.22
C VAL A 230 -17.80 21.86 24.24
N ALA A 231 -18.32 22.37 25.36
CA ALA A 231 -18.61 23.78 25.49
C ALA A 231 -17.35 24.65 25.37
N ILE A 232 -16.21 24.20 25.93
CA ILE A 232 -14.92 24.87 25.78
C ILE A 232 -14.48 24.86 24.31
N PHE A 233 -14.57 23.72 23.62
CA PHE A 233 -14.20 23.63 22.20
C PHE A 233 -14.99 24.64 21.35
N LYS A 234 -16.29 24.75 21.62
CA LYS A 234 -17.19 25.67 20.92
C LYS A 234 -16.91 27.12 21.24
N ALA A 235 -16.55 27.45 22.48
CA ALA A 235 -16.11 28.80 22.86
C ALA A 235 -14.86 29.24 22.07
N HIS A 236 -14.02 28.29 21.64
CA HIS A 236 -12.85 28.51 20.77
C HIS A 236 -13.15 28.32 19.27
N LYS A 237 -14.43 28.45 18.86
CA LYS A 237 -14.88 28.39 17.46
C LYS A 237 -14.57 27.07 16.72
N ALA A 238 -14.34 26.00 17.46
CA ALA A 238 -14.31 24.67 16.87
C ALA A 238 -15.69 24.32 16.29
N SER A 239 -15.70 23.53 15.22
CA SER A 239 -16.90 22.82 14.79
C SER A 239 -16.89 21.45 15.48
N VAL A 240 -17.95 21.09 16.20
CA VAL A 240 -17.98 19.90 17.04
C VAL A 240 -19.14 19.00 16.64
N ILE A 241 -18.81 17.75 16.30
CA ILE A 241 -19.77 16.69 16.02
C ILE A 241 -19.63 15.64 17.13
N VAL A 242 -20.72 15.33 17.82
CA VAL A 242 -20.70 14.39 18.94
C VAL A 242 -21.42 13.11 18.58
N PHE A 243 -20.75 11.97 18.77
CA PHE A 243 -21.35 10.64 18.74
C PHE A 243 -21.77 10.32 20.18
N ALA A 244 -23.06 10.40 20.47
CA ALA A 244 -23.60 10.24 21.82
C ALA A 244 -24.70 9.18 21.83
N ASP A 245 -24.94 8.61 23.01
CA ASP A 245 -26.04 7.67 23.20
C ASP A 245 -27.39 8.29 22.79
N GLU A 246 -28.28 7.46 22.25
CA GLU A 246 -29.66 7.86 22.00
C GLU A 246 -30.33 8.42 23.25
N GLY A 247 -31.00 9.56 23.11
CA GLY A 247 -31.64 10.26 24.23
C GLY A 247 -30.69 11.21 24.98
N GLU A 248 -29.39 11.22 24.68
CA GLU A 248 -28.49 12.22 25.25
C GLU A 248 -28.72 13.59 24.59
N THR A 249 -29.24 14.53 25.38
CA THR A 249 -29.68 15.85 24.88
C THR A 249 -28.78 16.99 25.32
N ARG A 250 -27.85 16.77 26.27
CA ARG A 250 -26.98 17.83 26.82
C ARG A 250 -26.08 18.47 25.78
N PHE A 251 -25.76 17.76 24.69
CA PHE A 251 -24.95 18.27 23.59
C PHE A 251 -25.72 19.15 22.59
N ASN A 252 -27.06 19.09 22.55
CA ASN A 252 -27.86 19.68 21.47
C ASN A 252 -27.71 21.19 21.30
N GLN A 253 -27.40 21.92 22.38
CA GLN A 253 -27.24 23.37 22.36
C GLN A 253 -25.79 23.82 22.15
N ILE A 254 -24.83 22.90 22.28
CA ILE A 254 -23.40 23.22 22.22
C ILE A 254 -22.75 22.64 20.96
N ALA A 255 -23.08 21.42 20.52
CA ALA A 255 -22.51 20.80 19.33
C ALA A 255 -23.21 21.25 18.03
N ASP A 256 -22.48 21.26 16.91
CA ASP A 256 -23.04 21.58 15.57
C ASP A 256 -23.91 20.43 15.03
N ALA A 257 -23.60 19.20 15.44
CA ALA A 257 -24.46 18.05 15.27
C ALA A 257 -24.23 16.99 16.37
N VAL A 258 -25.32 16.31 16.73
CA VAL A 258 -25.29 15.11 17.58
C VAL A 258 -25.77 13.93 16.75
N ILE A 259 -24.90 12.93 16.59
CA ILE A 259 -25.23 11.67 15.95
C ILE A 259 -25.63 10.69 17.05
N PRO A 260 -26.90 10.27 17.10
CA PRO A 260 -27.37 9.35 18.11
C PRO A 260 -26.85 7.94 17.79
N ILE A 261 -26.29 7.29 18.79
CA ILE A 261 -25.75 5.93 18.75
C ILE A 261 -26.66 5.03 19.58
N PRO A 262 -27.04 3.83 19.09
CA PRO A 262 -27.81 2.87 19.87
C PRO A 262 -27.17 2.58 21.23
N VAL A 263 -27.96 2.70 22.30
CA VAL A 263 -27.50 2.46 23.67
C VAL A 263 -27.10 0.99 23.81
N ALA A 264 -25.85 0.75 24.21
CA ALA A 264 -25.33 -0.59 24.37
C ALA A 264 -24.31 -0.68 25.51
N PRO A 265 -24.24 -1.80 26.25
CA PRO A 265 -23.22 -1.99 27.26
C PRO A 265 -21.83 -2.16 26.64
N ALA A 266 -20.78 -1.78 27.37
CA ALA A 266 -19.40 -2.06 26.99
C ALA A 266 -19.20 -3.55 26.64
N PRO A 267 -18.42 -3.87 25.59
CA PRO A 267 -17.57 -2.98 24.78
C PRO A 267 -18.25 -2.44 23.50
N LEU A 268 -19.53 -2.74 23.28
CA LEU A 268 -20.25 -2.46 22.02
C LEU A 268 -20.16 -0.99 21.56
N PRO A 269 -20.21 0.01 22.46
CA PRO A 269 -20.04 1.42 22.06
C PRO A 269 -18.74 1.72 21.33
N VAL A 270 -17.65 0.98 21.57
CA VAL A 270 -16.39 1.19 20.80
C VAL A 270 -16.62 0.85 19.33
N ILE A 271 -17.32 -0.25 19.03
CA ILE A 271 -17.66 -0.64 17.66
C ILE A 271 -18.60 0.39 17.03
N LEU A 272 -19.64 0.82 17.76
CA LEU A 272 -20.65 1.74 17.24
C LEU A 272 -20.11 3.16 17.01
N ASN A 273 -19.30 3.70 17.93
CA ASN A 273 -18.60 4.97 17.73
C ASN A 273 -17.67 4.91 16.52
N THR A 274 -16.91 3.81 16.37
CA THR A 274 -16.05 3.62 15.19
C THR A 274 -16.87 3.58 13.91
N MET A 275 -17.99 2.84 13.88
CA MET A 275 -18.86 2.76 12.70
C MET A 275 -19.46 4.12 12.32
N ALA A 276 -19.91 4.90 13.30
CA ALA A 276 -20.38 6.26 13.07
C ALA A 276 -19.27 7.12 12.44
N GLY A 277 -18.04 7.02 12.97
CA GLY A 277 -16.89 7.72 12.42
C GLY A 277 -16.47 7.24 11.02
N HIS A 278 -16.53 5.93 10.73
CA HIS A 278 -16.27 5.37 9.40
C HIS A 278 -17.30 5.88 8.37
N LEU A 279 -18.59 5.87 8.72
CA LEU A 279 -19.66 6.43 7.88
C LEU A 279 -19.46 7.93 7.67
N TRP A 280 -19.14 8.67 8.73
CA TRP A 280 -18.86 10.11 8.63
C TRP A 280 -17.68 10.37 7.70
N GLY A 281 -16.58 9.62 7.85
CA GLY A 281 -15.40 9.72 6.98
C GLY A 281 -15.69 9.41 5.51
N TYR A 282 -16.55 8.41 5.24
CA TYR A 282 -17.01 8.11 3.89
C TYR A 282 -17.78 9.28 3.27
N TYR A 283 -18.74 9.87 4.00
CA TYR A 283 -19.50 11.01 3.50
C TYR A 283 -18.65 12.28 3.39
N ALA A 284 -17.64 12.45 4.25
CA ALA A 284 -16.67 13.53 4.15
C ALA A 284 -15.81 13.42 2.89
N ALA A 285 -15.28 12.22 2.60
CA ALA A 285 -14.55 11.96 1.35
C ALA A 285 -15.43 12.22 0.12
N ARG A 286 -16.73 11.87 0.19
CA ARG A 286 -17.70 12.19 -0.86
C ARG A 286 -17.94 13.68 -1.06
N ALA A 287 -18.16 14.42 0.03
CA ALA A 287 -18.36 15.87 -0.04
C ALA A 287 -17.14 16.57 -0.66
N ILE A 288 -15.93 16.10 -0.34
CA ILE A 288 -14.70 16.62 -0.91
C ILE A 288 -14.60 16.33 -2.43
N ASP A 289 -14.92 15.10 -2.86
CA ASP A 289 -14.93 14.75 -4.29
C ASP A 289 -15.97 15.57 -5.08
N GLU A 290 -17.12 15.86 -4.46
CA GLU A 290 -18.17 16.69 -5.06
C GLU A 290 -17.68 18.13 -5.31
N GLU A 291 -16.68 18.62 -4.56
CA GLU A 291 -16.03 19.90 -4.87
C GLU A 291 -15.26 19.89 -6.20
N ALA A 292 -14.77 18.72 -6.64
CA ALA A 292 -14.06 18.56 -7.91
C ALA A 292 -14.97 18.78 -9.13
N GLN A 293 -16.29 18.67 -8.95
CA GLN A 293 -17.26 18.65 -10.05
C GLN A 293 -17.20 19.92 -10.91
N ILE A 294 -17.08 21.10 -10.30
CA ILE A 294 -17.01 22.36 -11.05
C ILE A 294 -15.78 22.42 -11.97
N PHE A 295 -14.67 21.80 -11.56
CA PHE A 295 -13.44 21.75 -12.34
C PHE A 295 -13.56 20.76 -13.48
N ARG A 296 -14.17 19.58 -13.25
CA ARG A 296 -14.46 18.58 -14.29
C ARG A 296 -15.34 19.18 -15.40
N GLU A 297 -16.44 19.82 -15.01
CA GLU A 297 -17.36 20.45 -15.95
C GLU A 297 -16.70 21.60 -16.72
N PHE A 298 -15.94 22.45 -16.04
CA PHE A 298 -15.24 23.55 -16.70
C PHE A 298 -14.14 23.05 -17.64
N ARG A 299 -13.30 22.12 -17.20
CA ARG A 299 -12.22 21.53 -18.02
C ARG A 299 -12.79 20.84 -19.27
N GLY A 300 -13.90 20.10 -19.14
CA GLY A 300 -14.60 19.50 -20.27
C GLY A 300 -15.11 20.54 -21.28
N ARG A 301 -15.78 21.60 -20.80
CA ARG A 301 -16.21 22.72 -21.66
C ARG A 301 -15.01 23.41 -22.34
N LEU A 302 -13.96 23.69 -21.58
CA LEU A 302 -12.72 24.32 -22.06
C LEU A 302 -12.09 23.51 -23.20
N ALA A 303 -11.96 22.19 -23.04
CA ALA A 303 -11.38 21.31 -24.05
C ALA A 303 -12.17 21.30 -25.37
N VAL A 304 -13.51 21.30 -25.31
CA VAL A 304 -14.38 21.37 -26.49
C VAL A 304 -14.17 22.70 -27.23
N GLU A 305 -14.20 23.80 -26.50
CA GLU A 305 -14.03 25.16 -27.05
C GLU A 305 -12.63 25.38 -27.65
N LEU A 306 -11.58 24.88 -27.01
CA LEU A 306 -10.21 24.91 -27.55
C LEU A 306 -10.10 24.09 -28.83
N THR A 307 -10.64 22.87 -28.85
CA THR A 307 -10.60 21.99 -30.03
C THR A 307 -11.29 22.65 -31.24
N GLN A 308 -12.43 23.32 -31.03
CA GLN A 308 -13.12 24.03 -32.11
C GLN A 308 -12.30 25.20 -32.67
N ARG A 309 -11.58 25.93 -31.80
CA ARG A 309 -10.75 27.08 -32.21
C ARG A 309 -9.46 26.67 -32.88
N ILE A 310 -8.84 25.58 -32.42
CA ILE A 310 -7.69 24.94 -33.09
C ILE A 310 -8.10 24.48 -34.49
N LYS A 311 -9.28 23.87 -34.66
CA LYS A 311 -9.82 23.51 -35.99
C LYS A 311 -10.02 24.73 -36.90
N LYS A 312 -10.36 25.89 -36.34
CA LYS A 312 -10.46 27.17 -37.06
C LYS A 312 -9.09 27.84 -37.30
N LYS A 313 -7.98 27.22 -36.89
CA LYS A 313 -6.60 27.74 -37.00
C LYS A 313 -6.39 29.11 -36.33
N LEU A 314 -7.15 29.39 -35.27
CA LEU A 314 -6.97 30.61 -34.47
C LEU A 314 -5.64 30.54 -33.70
N SER A 315 -4.91 31.65 -33.63
CA SER A 315 -3.72 31.76 -32.78
C SER A 315 -4.12 31.90 -31.31
N VAL A 316 -3.17 31.71 -30.39
CA VAL A 316 -3.39 31.94 -28.95
C VAL A 316 -3.89 33.36 -28.68
N PHE A 317 -3.39 34.36 -29.42
CA PHE A 317 -3.83 35.76 -29.30
C PHE A 317 -5.28 35.94 -29.77
N ASP A 318 -5.68 35.27 -30.86
CA ASP A 318 -7.05 35.32 -31.34
C ASP A 318 -8.02 34.66 -30.36
N MET A 319 -7.59 33.56 -29.72
CA MET A 319 -8.37 32.90 -28.67
C MET A 319 -8.53 33.79 -27.43
N ILE A 320 -7.49 34.52 -27.03
CA ILE A 320 -7.53 35.47 -25.92
C ILE A 320 -8.36 36.73 -26.26
N ALA A 321 -8.53 37.06 -27.54
CA ALA A 321 -9.39 38.17 -27.95
C ALA A 321 -10.87 37.77 -28.09
N ASP A 322 -11.20 36.47 -28.03
CA ASP A 322 -12.54 35.95 -28.29
C ASP A 322 -13.51 36.17 -27.11
N THR A 323 -14.44 37.12 -27.31
CA THR A 323 -15.49 37.46 -26.33
C THR A 323 -16.42 36.30 -25.98
N SER A 324 -16.68 35.37 -26.90
CA SER A 324 -17.52 34.21 -26.63
C SER A 324 -16.83 33.23 -25.68
N PHE A 325 -15.50 33.13 -25.79
CA PHE A 325 -14.67 32.28 -24.95
C PHE A 325 -14.51 32.87 -23.55
N HIS A 326 -14.37 34.20 -23.45
CA HIS A 326 -14.36 34.93 -22.18
C HIS A 326 -15.58 34.66 -21.31
N ARG A 327 -16.76 34.48 -21.91
CA ARG A 327 -17.99 34.23 -21.15
C ARG A 327 -17.87 32.96 -20.31
N ILE A 328 -17.40 31.87 -20.90
CA ILE A 328 -17.27 30.56 -20.24
C ILE A 328 -16.24 30.63 -19.10
N ILE A 329 -15.11 31.32 -19.36
CA ILE A 329 -14.04 31.48 -18.37
C ILE A 329 -14.49 32.37 -17.19
N ASN A 330 -15.18 33.47 -17.47
CA ASN A 330 -15.69 34.37 -16.43
C ASN A 330 -16.80 33.71 -15.58
N GLU A 331 -17.68 32.91 -16.19
CA GLU A 331 -18.71 32.16 -15.46
C GLU A 331 -18.07 31.21 -14.44
N PHE A 332 -17.06 30.44 -14.87
CA PHE A 332 -16.30 29.58 -13.96
C PHE A 332 -15.56 30.38 -12.89
N TYR A 333 -14.89 31.49 -13.26
CA TYR A 333 -14.17 32.33 -12.30
C TYR A 333 -15.08 32.87 -11.18
N LEU A 334 -16.31 33.27 -11.51
CA LEU A 334 -17.29 33.74 -10.52
C LEU A 334 -17.73 32.60 -9.59
N GLN A 335 -18.05 31.43 -10.14
CA GLN A 335 -18.44 30.25 -9.35
C GLN A 335 -17.30 29.79 -8.43
N PHE A 336 -16.09 29.67 -8.98
CA PHE A 336 -14.88 29.30 -8.24
C PHE A 336 -14.62 30.27 -7.08
N ASN A 337 -14.66 31.59 -7.33
CA ASN A 337 -14.42 32.57 -6.27
C ASN A 337 -15.52 32.59 -5.21
N ALA A 338 -16.78 32.44 -5.59
CA ALA A 338 -17.87 32.39 -4.62
C ALA A 338 -17.67 31.23 -3.63
N ARG A 339 -17.35 30.03 -4.14
CA ARG A 339 -17.08 28.84 -3.31
C ARG A 339 -15.79 28.99 -2.49
N ARG A 340 -14.73 29.54 -3.08
CA ARG A 340 -13.47 29.79 -2.38
C ARG A 340 -13.66 30.76 -1.20
N LEU A 341 -14.47 31.82 -1.39
CA LEU A 341 -14.77 32.78 -0.33
C LEU A 341 -15.66 32.20 0.77
N SER A 342 -16.45 31.17 0.47
CA SER A 342 -17.24 30.42 1.46
C SER A 342 -16.46 29.28 2.13
N GLY A 343 -15.14 29.19 1.93
CA GLY A 343 -14.28 28.18 2.60
C GLY A 343 -14.15 26.83 1.89
N ALA A 344 -14.66 26.68 0.66
CA ALA A 344 -14.48 25.45 -0.13
C ALA A 344 -13.02 25.25 -0.59
N PHE A 345 -12.73 24.06 -1.11
CA PHE A 345 -11.42 23.68 -1.67
C PHE A 345 -10.31 23.58 -0.63
N GLY A 346 -10.66 23.29 0.63
CA GLY A 346 -9.69 23.22 1.73
C GLY A 346 -8.62 22.13 1.59
N LEU A 347 -8.78 21.18 0.66
CA LEU A 347 -7.76 20.17 0.33
C LEU A 347 -6.85 20.53 -0.83
N MET A 348 -7.21 21.51 -1.65
CA MET A 348 -6.36 21.87 -2.78
C MET A 348 -5.05 22.47 -2.29
N GLY A 349 -3.97 22.19 -3.02
CA GLY A 349 -2.66 22.74 -2.74
C GLY A 349 -2.68 24.27 -2.80
N ALA A 350 -1.92 24.93 -1.92
CA ALA A 350 -1.82 26.39 -1.89
C ALA A 350 -1.40 26.97 -3.26
N ARG A 351 -0.52 26.26 -3.96
CA ARG A 351 -0.12 26.58 -5.33
C ARG A 351 -1.31 26.48 -6.30
N THR A 352 -2.01 25.35 -6.33
CA THR A 352 -3.15 25.12 -7.22
C THR A 352 -4.25 26.19 -7.04
N ILE A 353 -4.59 26.52 -5.78
CA ILE A 353 -5.58 27.56 -5.46
C ILE A 353 -5.11 28.96 -5.92
N ALA A 354 -3.82 29.26 -5.84
CA ALA A 354 -3.26 30.56 -6.24
C ALA A 354 -3.07 30.68 -7.76
N ASP A 355 -2.65 29.60 -8.41
CA ASP A 355 -2.34 29.54 -9.84
C ASP A 355 -3.61 29.66 -10.69
N LEU A 356 -4.71 29.02 -10.29
CA LEU A 356 -5.99 29.06 -11.01
C LEU A 356 -6.52 30.48 -11.30
N PRO A 357 -6.76 31.36 -10.31
CA PRO A 357 -7.27 32.70 -10.57
C PRO A 357 -6.30 33.56 -11.38
N LEU A 358 -5.00 33.28 -11.31
CA LEU A 358 -3.98 33.97 -12.08
C LEU A 358 -4.01 33.53 -13.56
N LEU A 359 -4.01 32.22 -13.81
CA LEU A 359 -4.16 31.65 -15.16
C LEU A 359 -5.47 32.07 -15.81
N LEU A 360 -6.59 32.07 -15.05
CA LEU A 360 -7.89 32.56 -15.53
C LEU A 360 -7.83 34.02 -16.00
N LYS A 361 -6.98 34.87 -15.41
CA LYS A 361 -6.79 36.26 -15.86
C LYS A 361 -5.91 36.35 -17.12
N TYR A 362 -4.91 35.49 -17.27
CA TYR A 362 -4.09 35.42 -18.48
C TYR A 362 -4.89 34.98 -19.70
N VAL A 363 -5.68 33.91 -19.57
CA VAL A 363 -6.45 33.36 -20.70
C VAL A 363 -7.57 34.30 -21.20
N VAL A 364 -7.95 35.31 -20.41
CA VAL A 364 -8.89 36.37 -20.83
C VAL A 364 -8.19 37.70 -21.16
N GLY A 365 -6.86 37.70 -21.25
CA GLY A 365 -6.09 38.87 -21.65
C GLY A 365 -6.06 40.03 -20.65
N LYS A 366 -6.40 39.78 -19.37
CA LYS A 366 -6.33 40.81 -18.30
C LYS A 366 -4.92 41.05 -17.79
N LEU A 367 -3.98 40.16 -18.09
CA LEU A 367 -2.58 40.24 -17.66
C LEU A 367 -1.63 40.14 -18.88
N PRO A 368 -0.46 40.79 -18.86
CA PRO A 368 0.50 40.73 -19.96
C PRO A 368 1.13 39.34 -20.10
N LEU A 369 0.94 38.66 -21.24
CA LEU A 369 1.47 37.29 -21.45
C LEU A 369 2.98 37.12 -21.26
N GLN A 370 3.77 38.20 -21.40
CA GLN A 370 5.21 38.16 -21.15
C GLN A 370 5.55 37.82 -19.69
N ASP A 371 4.66 38.12 -18.74
CA ASP A 371 4.89 37.92 -17.31
C ASP A 371 4.67 36.46 -16.88
N ILE A 372 3.96 35.66 -17.70
CA ILE A 372 3.62 34.26 -17.39
C ILE A 372 4.85 33.39 -17.12
N ARG A 373 5.98 33.67 -17.80
CA ARG A 373 7.24 32.93 -17.63
C ARG A 373 7.89 33.17 -16.27
N GLN A 374 7.69 34.36 -15.71
CA GLN A 374 8.23 34.70 -14.39
C GLN A 374 7.42 34.04 -13.29
N GLU A 375 6.10 33.96 -13.46
CA GLU A 375 5.17 33.41 -12.48
C GLU A 375 5.11 31.88 -12.51
N PHE A 376 5.24 31.26 -13.69
CA PHE A 376 5.18 29.81 -13.88
C PHE A 376 6.53 29.28 -14.39
N LYS A 377 7.41 28.88 -13.47
CA LYS A 377 8.69 28.25 -13.82
C LYS A 377 8.46 26.86 -14.42
N SER A 378 8.73 26.69 -15.71
CA SER A 378 8.80 25.39 -16.38
C SER A 378 10.06 25.28 -17.24
N GLU A 379 10.71 24.11 -17.23
CA GLU A 379 11.79 23.77 -18.16
C GLU A 379 11.20 23.48 -19.55
N GLY A 380 11.00 24.50 -20.38
CA GLY A 380 10.54 24.32 -21.76
C GLY A 380 10.06 25.60 -22.45
N ASP A 381 10.28 25.69 -23.76
CA ASP A 381 9.86 26.81 -24.62
C ASP A 381 8.32 26.93 -24.67
N PHE A 382 7.83 28.16 -24.43
CA PHE A 382 6.45 28.65 -24.58
C PHE A 382 5.32 27.63 -24.34
N ILE A 383 4.89 27.47 -23.09
CA ILE A 383 3.63 26.78 -22.76
C ILE A 383 2.47 27.77 -22.92
N SER A 384 1.44 27.40 -23.69
CA SER A 384 0.21 28.19 -23.82
C SER A 384 -0.45 28.40 -22.44
N PRO A 385 -0.99 29.59 -22.13
CA PRO A 385 -1.74 29.81 -20.88
C PRO A 385 -2.93 28.86 -20.74
N PHE A 386 -3.50 28.40 -21.86
CA PHE A 386 -4.57 27.41 -21.88
C PHE A 386 -4.10 26.00 -21.50
N ASP A 387 -2.89 25.61 -21.90
CA ASP A 387 -2.31 24.32 -21.54
C ASP A 387 -1.94 24.29 -20.05
N LEU A 388 -1.36 25.38 -19.54
CA LEU A 388 -1.12 25.54 -18.10
C LEU A 388 -2.42 25.47 -17.31
N LEU A 389 -3.48 26.16 -17.78
CA LEU A 389 -4.80 26.10 -17.15
C LEU A 389 -5.36 24.66 -17.15
N ASP A 390 -5.27 23.93 -18.27
CA ASP A 390 -5.72 22.54 -18.31
C ASP A 390 -4.96 21.63 -17.33
N VAL A 391 -3.63 21.78 -17.26
CA VAL A 391 -2.78 21.02 -16.31
C VAL A 391 -3.13 21.36 -14.86
N THR A 392 -3.30 22.65 -14.54
CA THR A 392 -3.68 23.08 -13.19
C THR A 392 -5.10 22.61 -12.82
N LEU A 393 -6.05 22.64 -13.76
CA LEU A 393 -7.40 22.06 -13.56
C LEU A 393 -7.33 20.54 -13.34
N GLY A 394 -6.49 19.83 -14.10
CA GLY A 394 -6.24 18.41 -13.89
C GLY A 394 -5.70 18.14 -12.49
N THR A 395 -4.72 18.94 -12.05
CA THR A 395 -4.14 18.85 -10.70
C THR A 395 -5.19 19.10 -9.62
N ALA A 396 -6.04 20.12 -9.80
CA ALA A 396 -7.14 20.42 -8.86
C ALA A 396 -8.13 19.26 -8.74
N ILE A 397 -8.53 18.66 -9.88
CA ILE A 397 -9.42 17.49 -9.91
C ILE A 397 -8.75 16.32 -9.19
N ASP A 398 -7.49 16.03 -9.49
CA ASP A 398 -6.76 14.92 -8.87
C ASP A 398 -6.64 15.11 -7.35
N GLU A 399 -6.31 16.32 -6.88
CA GLU A 399 -6.22 16.64 -5.45
C GLU A 399 -7.54 16.40 -4.71
N LEU A 400 -8.67 16.78 -5.31
CA LEU A 400 -10.01 16.64 -4.71
C LEU A 400 -10.62 15.23 -4.89
N THR A 401 -10.19 14.47 -5.90
CA THR A 401 -10.71 13.10 -6.19
C THR A 401 -9.97 12.01 -5.42
N ARG A 402 -8.72 12.27 -5.01
CA ARG A 402 -7.88 11.36 -4.21
C ARG A 402 -8.65 10.63 -3.09
N PRO A 403 -9.49 11.32 -2.28
CA PRO A 403 -10.29 10.69 -1.24
C PRO A 403 -11.10 9.45 -1.62
N ILE A 404 -11.71 9.45 -2.80
CA ILE A 404 -12.54 8.34 -3.28
C ILE A 404 -11.71 7.34 -4.09
N ASP A 405 -10.70 7.81 -4.83
CA ASP A 405 -9.83 6.95 -5.65
C ASP A 405 -8.67 6.33 -4.85
N ALA A 406 -8.95 5.96 -3.60
CA ALA A 406 -7.98 5.41 -2.65
C ALA A 406 -7.32 4.13 -3.16
N ILE A 407 -8.00 3.34 -4.01
CA ILE A 407 -7.43 2.14 -4.63
C ILE A 407 -6.30 2.51 -5.60
N ARG A 408 -6.48 3.53 -6.47
CA ARG A 408 -5.46 3.94 -7.44
C ARG A 408 -4.30 4.68 -6.79
N HIS A 409 -4.56 5.44 -5.72
CA HIS A 409 -3.55 6.25 -5.03
C HIS A 409 -2.81 5.51 -3.90
N GLN A 410 -3.46 4.65 -3.11
CA GLN A 410 -2.80 3.89 -2.04
C GLN A 410 -2.10 2.62 -2.55
N ALA A 411 -2.54 2.01 -3.66
CA ALA A 411 -1.80 0.93 -4.31
C ALA A 411 -0.39 1.38 -4.77
N LYS A 412 -0.23 2.67 -5.09
CA LYS A 412 1.06 3.28 -5.42
C LYS A 412 1.95 3.56 -4.19
N THR A 413 1.40 3.66 -2.98
CA THR A 413 2.10 4.35 -1.87
C THR A 413 2.09 3.62 -0.53
N VAL A 414 1.20 2.64 -0.29
CA VAL A 414 1.05 2.00 1.03
C VAL A 414 1.21 0.47 0.98
N THR A 415 0.95 -0.18 -0.16
CA THR A 415 1.24 -1.61 -0.36
C THR A 415 2.64 -1.89 -0.88
N VAL A 416 3.34 -0.87 -1.35
CA VAL A 416 4.78 -0.96 -1.61
C VAL A 416 5.43 -0.47 -0.34
N GLY A 417 5.84 -1.41 0.52
CA GLY A 417 6.69 -1.09 1.65
C GLY A 417 7.75 -0.13 1.15
N THR A 418 7.85 1.05 1.78
CA THR A 418 8.98 1.93 1.54
C THR A 418 10.20 1.10 1.88
N SER A 419 10.83 0.56 0.83
CA SER A 419 12.00 -0.29 0.92
C SER A 419 12.99 0.45 1.79
N ARG A 420 13.15 -0.02 3.03
CA ARG A 420 14.29 0.37 3.86
C ARG A 420 15.50 0.15 2.96
N LYS A 421 16.22 1.24 2.65
CA LYS A 421 17.41 1.32 1.78
C LYS A 421 17.80 -0.03 1.21
N GLU A 422 17.38 -0.31 -0.03
CA GLU A 422 17.81 -1.50 -0.75
C GLU A 422 19.33 -1.60 -0.61
N LYS A 423 19.79 -2.72 -0.04
CA LYS A 423 21.20 -3.07 0.05
C LYS A 423 21.77 -2.88 -1.34
N LYS A 424 22.84 -2.08 -1.50
CA LYS A 424 23.45 -1.83 -2.81
C LYS A 424 23.67 -3.18 -3.49
N LEU A 425 23.07 -3.36 -4.66
CA LEU A 425 23.22 -4.60 -5.43
C LEU A 425 24.68 -4.64 -5.89
N GLU A 426 25.44 -5.58 -5.35
CA GLU A 426 26.89 -5.70 -5.53
C GLU A 426 27.23 -7.07 -6.09
N GLY A 427 28.27 -7.16 -6.93
CA GLY A 427 28.89 -8.39 -7.39
C GLY A 427 29.14 -8.44 -8.89
N ILE A 428 29.71 -9.56 -9.37
CA ILE A 428 30.41 -9.62 -10.66
C ILE A 428 29.52 -9.25 -11.86
N ILE A 429 28.25 -9.67 -11.87
CA ILE A 429 27.32 -9.34 -12.97
C ILE A 429 26.84 -7.89 -12.84
N PHE A 430 26.54 -7.40 -11.64
CA PHE A 430 26.10 -6.02 -11.44
C PHE A 430 27.21 -5.01 -11.80
N ASN A 431 28.46 -5.32 -11.43
CA ASN A 431 29.62 -4.51 -11.81
C ASN A 431 29.82 -4.49 -13.33
N LEU A 432 29.60 -5.64 -14.02
CA LEU A 432 29.64 -5.70 -15.47
C LEU A 432 28.55 -4.82 -16.11
N LEU A 433 27.31 -4.91 -15.62
CA LEU A 433 26.22 -4.07 -16.11
C LEU A 433 26.53 -2.57 -15.97
N GLU A 434 27.06 -2.16 -14.81
CA GLU A 434 27.45 -0.77 -14.55
C GLU A 434 28.56 -0.32 -15.52
N SER A 435 29.59 -1.14 -15.75
CA SER A 435 30.64 -0.83 -16.74
C SER A 435 30.15 -0.71 -18.19
N LEU A 436 28.97 -1.28 -18.49
CA LEU A 436 28.32 -1.22 -19.81
C LEU A 436 27.26 -0.11 -19.88
N ASN A 437 27.21 0.79 -18.89
CA ASN A 437 26.20 1.85 -18.75
C ASN A 437 24.76 1.34 -18.63
N PHE A 438 24.57 0.12 -18.13
CA PHE A 438 23.25 -0.40 -17.76
C PHE A 438 23.06 -0.30 -16.25
N SER A 439 21.84 0.03 -15.84
CA SER A 439 21.46 0.13 -14.43
C SER A 439 20.44 -0.94 -14.05
N VAL A 440 20.18 -1.06 -12.75
CA VAL A 440 19.13 -1.94 -12.21
C VAL A 440 17.74 -1.62 -12.80
N LYS A 441 17.51 -0.37 -13.23
CA LYS A 441 16.25 0.04 -13.90
C LYS A 441 16.03 -0.66 -15.23
N ASN A 442 17.09 -1.17 -15.85
CA ASN A 442 17.02 -1.94 -17.09
C ASN A 442 16.70 -3.42 -16.84
N LEU A 443 16.41 -3.83 -15.60
CA LEU A 443 16.11 -5.22 -15.24
C LEU A 443 14.72 -5.35 -14.64
N SER A 444 14.05 -6.47 -14.90
CA SER A 444 12.87 -6.86 -14.13
C SER A 444 13.27 -7.32 -12.72
N TYR A 445 12.38 -7.15 -11.74
CA TYR A 445 12.58 -7.62 -10.36
C TYR A 445 12.98 -9.10 -10.30
N ARG A 446 12.34 -9.95 -11.12
CA ARG A 446 12.63 -11.37 -11.22
C ARG A 446 14.06 -11.66 -11.70
N ASN A 447 14.56 -10.86 -12.65
CA ASN A 447 15.93 -10.98 -13.13
C ASN A 447 16.95 -10.50 -12.09
N ILE A 448 16.65 -9.43 -11.35
CA ILE A 448 17.48 -8.96 -10.23
C ILE A 448 17.66 -10.07 -9.18
N MET A 449 16.56 -10.73 -8.78
CA MET A 449 16.60 -11.84 -7.83
C MET A 449 17.37 -13.04 -8.37
N THR A 450 17.18 -13.39 -9.65
CA THR A 450 17.92 -14.47 -10.31
C THR A 450 19.42 -14.18 -10.34
N ILE A 451 19.81 -12.97 -10.76
CA ILE A 451 21.22 -12.54 -10.82
C ILE A 451 21.84 -12.60 -9.43
N ASN A 452 21.20 -11.97 -8.44
CA ASN A 452 21.70 -11.93 -7.06
C ASN A 452 21.88 -13.35 -6.48
N ARG A 453 20.96 -14.28 -6.79
CA ARG A 453 21.05 -15.68 -6.38
C ARG A 453 22.22 -16.42 -6.99
N ILE A 454 22.54 -16.20 -8.28
CA ILE A 454 23.59 -16.98 -8.98
C ILE A 454 25.00 -16.42 -8.80
N GLN A 455 25.17 -15.17 -8.35
CA GLN A 455 26.52 -14.58 -8.27
C GLN A 455 27.54 -15.38 -7.45
N PRO A 456 27.20 -16.01 -6.30
CA PRO A 456 28.16 -16.84 -5.56
C PRO A 456 28.69 -18.04 -6.37
N ALA A 457 27.91 -18.52 -7.35
CA ALA A 457 28.28 -19.60 -8.25
C ALA A 457 29.23 -19.15 -9.36
N ILE A 458 29.47 -17.84 -9.54
CA ILE A 458 30.27 -17.30 -10.63
C ILE A 458 31.62 -16.86 -10.06
N ALA A 459 32.69 -17.53 -10.49
CA ALA A 459 34.07 -17.17 -10.15
C ALA A 459 34.58 -15.97 -10.97
N GLY A 460 34.05 -15.77 -12.19
CA GLY A 460 34.44 -14.64 -13.04
C GLY A 460 33.69 -14.57 -14.36
N VAL A 461 33.83 -13.42 -15.04
CA VAL A 461 33.31 -13.19 -16.40
C VAL A 461 34.48 -13.25 -17.38
N GLN A 462 34.39 -14.16 -18.35
CA GLN A 462 35.42 -14.35 -19.38
C GLN A 462 35.21 -13.44 -20.59
N GLY A 463 33.96 -13.04 -20.84
CA GLY A 463 33.62 -12.12 -21.92
C GLY A 463 32.12 -11.91 -22.02
N TYR A 464 31.70 -10.98 -22.88
CA TYR A 464 30.29 -10.65 -23.06
C TYR A 464 29.96 -10.21 -24.49
N THR A 465 28.69 -10.27 -24.85
CA THR A 465 28.14 -9.69 -26.07
C THR A 465 26.82 -9.01 -25.76
N VAL A 466 26.73 -7.73 -26.10
CA VAL A 466 25.49 -6.94 -26.04
C VAL A 466 24.85 -6.98 -27.41
N TYR A 467 23.58 -7.35 -27.46
CA TYR A 467 22.78 -7.34 -28.67
C TYR A 467 21.70 -6.26 -28.59
N ASP A 468 21.43 -5.59 -29.70
CA ASP A 468 20.21 -4.81 -29.93
C ASP A 468 19.14 -5.72 -30.52
N VAL A 469 17.90 -5.58 -30.03
CA VAL A 469 16.72 -6.32 -30.51
C VAL A 469 15.75 -5.32 -31.12
N SER A 470 15.17 -5.66 -32.27
CA SER A 470 14.26 -4.76 -33.00
C SER A 470 13.13 -5.53 -33.68
N GLY A 471 12.06 -4.82 -34.04
CA GLY A 471 10.88 -5.39 -34.67
C GLY A 471 10.01 -6.21 -33.72
N LEU A 472 9.73 -5.68 -32.52
CA LEU A 472 8.79 -6.24 -31.55
C LEU A 472 7.40 -5.60 -31.72
N ASP A 473 6.34 -6.29 -31.27
CA ASP A 473 4.98 -5.74 -31.24
C ASP A 473 4.77 -4.70 -30.11
N GLU A 474 3.59 -4.10 -30.04
CA GLU A 474 3.23 -3.11 -29.01
C GLU A 474 3.27 -3.68 -27.57
N GLN A 475 3.23 -5.00 -27.42
CA GLN A 475 3.32 -5.70 -26.15
C GLN A 475 4.76 -6.18 -25.85
N GLY A 476 5.72 -5.90 -26.73
CA GLY A 476 7.13 -6.25 -26.58
C GLY A 476 7.47 -7.70 -26.99
N ASN A 477 6.58 -8.42 -27.68
CA ASN A 477 6.84 -9.78 -28.13
C ASN A 477 7.54 -9.83 -29.50
N PRO A 478 8.41 -10.83 -29.73
CA PRO A 478 9.02 -11.08 -31.03
C PRO A 478 8.04 -11.44 -32.14
N MET A 479 8.04 -10.67 -33.23
CA MET A 479 7.37 -10.95 -34.50
C MET A 479 8.24 -11.83 -35.42
N GLU A 480 7.70 -12.26 -36.58
CA GLU A 480 8.46 -13.06 -37.56
C GLU A 480 9.65 -12.31 -38.17
N ASN A 481 9.53 -10.99 -38.32
CA ASN A 481 10.57 -10.10 -38.84
C ASN A 481 11.48 -9.51 -37.74
N SER A 482 11.37 -9.95 -36.47
CA SER A 482 12.25 -9.45 -35.42
C SER A 482 13.71 -9.76 -35.71
N THR A 483 14.58 -8.79 -35.49
CA THR A 483 16.02 -8.88 -35.76
C THR A 483 16.84 -8.73 -34.49
N ILE A 484 18.07 -9.23 -34.56
CA ILE A 484 19.11 -9.10 -33.54
C ILE A 484 20.43 -8.71 -34.19
N ALA A 485 21.10 -7.70 -33.63
CA ALA A 485 22.40 -7.22 -34.09
C ALA A 485 23.36 -7.04 -32.92
N ILE A 486 24.66 -7.26 -33.13
CA ILE A 486 25.66 -7.01 -32.09
C ILE A 486 25.90 -5.51 -31.94
N LYS A 487 25.75 -5.03 -30.71
CA LYS A 487 26.08 -3.66 -30.29
C LYS A 487 27.50 -3.55 -29.75
N ALA A 488 27.92 -4.51 -28.94
CA ALA A 488 29.23 -4.53 -28.31
C ALA A 488 29.70 -5.95 -27.98
N LYS A 489 31.01 -6.17 -27.97
CA LYS A 489 31.68 -7.41 -27.54
C LYS A 489 32.85 -7.08 -26.63
N GLY A 490 33.15 -7.95 -25.67
CA GLY A 490 34.32 -7.84 -24.80
C GLY A 490 34.83 -9.19 -24.31
N GLY A 491 36.10 -9.25 -23.90
CA GLY A 491 36.76 -10.47 -23.45
C GLY A 491 36.84 -11.54 -24.54
N VAL A 492 36.65 -12.81 -24.17
CA VAL A 492 36.72 -13.96 -25.10
C VAL A 492 35.75 -13.84 -26.30
N ALA A 493 34.66 -13.09 -26.15
CA ALA A 493 33.65 -12.91 -27.19
C ALA A 493 34.14 -12.10 -28.41
N LEU A 494 35.24 -11.34 -28.29
CA LEU A 494 35.83 -10.59 -29.42
C LEU A 494 36.30 -11.52 -30.54
N ASN A 495 36.80 -12.71 -30.18
CA ASN A 495 37.35 -13.68 -31.13
C ASN A 495 36.31 -14.73 -31.57
N MET A 496 35.06 -14.62 -31.11
CA MET A 496 33.99 -15.58 -31.42
C MET A 496 33.16 -15.11 -32.61
N LYS A 497 33.02 -15.98 -33.62
CA LYS A 497 32.14 -15.75 -34.77
C LYS A 497 30.68 -15.80 -34.33
N SER A 498 29.88 -14.79 -34.70
CA SER A 498 28.47 -14.73 -34.36
C SER A 498 27.63 -14.49 -35.61
N ARG A 499 26.52 -15.23 -35.75
CA ARG A 499 25.55 -14.98 -36.82
C ARG A 499 24.97 -13.55 -36.82
N ALA A 500 25.05 -12.86 -35.68
CA ALA A 500 24.56 -11.50 -35.50
C ALA A 500 25.66 -10.44 -35.70
N ASP A 501 26.83 -10.82 -36.27
CA ASP A 501 27.87 -9.87 -36.71
C ASP A 501 27.33 -8.97 -37.86
N GLN A 502 26.30 -9.45 -38.57
CA GLN A 502 25.37 -8.64 -39.35
C GLN A 502 23.94 -8.80 -38.76
N PRO A 503 23.02 -7.84 -38.97
CA PRO A 503 21.65 -7.96 -38.51
C PRO A 503 21.01 -9.28 -38.98
N ALA A 504 20.60 -10.13 -38.05
CA ALA A 504 20.08 -11.45 -38.34
C ALA A 504 18.71 -11.65 -37.70
N THR A 505 17.92 -12.60 -38.21
CA THR A 505 16.61 -12.93 -37.63
C THR A 505 16.74 -13.44 -36.19
N LEU A 506 15.91 -12.93 -35.29
CA LEU A 506 15.83 -13.38 -33.90
C LEU A 506 15.19 -14.77 -33.85
N MET A 507 15.92 -15.76 -33.32
CA MET A 507 15.48 -17.17 -33.31
C MET A 507 16.10 -17.94 -32.13
N GLY A 508 15.50 -19.09 -31.81
CA GLY A 508 15.97 -20.02 -30.78
C GLY A 508 15.86 -19.47 -29.36
N THR A 509 16.81 -19.83 -28.49
CA THR A 509 16.85 -19.44 -27.07
C THR A 509 16.79 -17.93 -26.87
N LYS A 510 17.41 -17.14 -27.75
CA LYS A 510 17.36 -15.67 -27.68
C LYS A 510 15.95 -15.12 -27.95
N LYS A 511 15.20 -15.70 -28.89
CA LYS A 511 13.78 -15.35 -29.14
C LYS A 511 12.91 -15.67 -27.92
N MET A 512 13.11 -16.85 -27.32
CA MET A 512 12.41 -17.26 -26.11
C MET A 512 12.68 -16.31 -24.93
N ILE A 513 13.93 -15.86 -24.75
CA ILE A 513 14.32 -14.93 -23.68
C ILE A 513 13.69 -13.55 -23.88
N VAL A 514 13.66 -13.03 -25.11
CA VAL A 514 13.00 -11.76 -25.42
C VAL A 514 11.50 -11.85 -25.13
N SER A 515 10.84 -12.94 -25.53
CA SER A 515 9.41 -13.16 -25.30
C SER A 515 9.05 -13.37 -23.82
N SER A 516 9.85 -14.15 -23.08
CA SER A 516 9.59 -14.45 -21.67
C SER A 516 10.09 -13.36 -20.71
N GLY A 517 11.05 -12.54 -21.14
CA GLY A 517 11.74 -11.56 -20.29
C GLY A 517 12.56 -12.17 -19.15
N HIS A 518 12.85 -13.48 -19.18
CA HIS A 518 13.54 -14.20 -18.10
C HIS A 518 15.01 -14.43 -18.41
N ALA A 519 15.88 -14.16 -17.43
CA ALA A 519 17.28 -14.50 -17.52
C ALA A 519 17.49 -16.02 -17.67
N TYR A 520 18.46 -16.39 -18.50
CA TYR A 520 18.81 -17.78 -18.80
C TYR A 520 20.22 -18.08 -18.30
N VAL A 521 20.41 -19.25 -17.68
CA VAL A 521 21.71 -19.77 -17.25
C VAL A 521 21.86 -21.17 -17.85
N GLY A 522 22.97 -21.46 -18.51
CA GLY A 522 23.20 -22.77 -19.12
C GLY A 522 24.42 -22.75 -20.03
N ARG A 523 24.42 -23.60 -21.07
CA ARG A 523 25.49 -23.66 -22.08
C ARG A 523 25.04 -23.09 -23.43
N GLY A 524 25.99 -22.55 -24.18
CA GLY A 524 25.78 -22.22 -25.59
C GLY A 524 25.64 -23.48 -26.45
N LYS A 525 24.65 -23.50 -27.34
CA LYS A 525 24.37 -24.68 -28.19
C LYS A 525 25.45 -24.96 -29.24
N SER A 526 26.21 -23.94 -29.63
CA SER A 526 27.21 -24.01 -30.70
C SER A 526 28.63 -24.21 -30.20
N ASP A 527 28.93 -23.77 -28.98
CA ASP A 527 30.27 -23.71 -28.40
C ASP A 527 30.40 -24.51 -27.09
N GLY A 528 29.28 -24.93 -26.48
CA GLY A 528 29.26 -25.69 -25.23
C GLY A 528 29.68 -24.87 -24.01
N VAL A 529 29.97 -23.57 -24.16
CA VAL A 529 30.56 -22.73 -23.12
C VAL A 529 29.48 -22.29 -22.13
N PRO A 530 29.77 -22.31 -20.81
CA PRO A 530 28.89 -21.76 -19.79
C PRO A 530 28.57 -20.28 -20.01
N LEU A 531 27.29 -19.95 -19.97
CA LEU A 531 26.83 -18.60 -20.22
C LEU A 531 25.58 -18.22 -19.41
N VAL A 532 25.41 -16.91 -19.25
CA VAL A 532 24.21 -16.27 -18.71
C VAL A 532 23.70 -15.28 -19.76
N ILE A 533 22.40 -15.30 -20.05
CA ILE A 533 21.76 -14.31 -20.94
C ILE A 533 20.75 -13.51 -20.12
N ILE A 534 20.93 -12.20 -20.11
CA ILE A 534 20.11 -11.26 -19.34
C ILE A 534 19.35 -10.37 -20.32
N PRO A 535 18.00 -10.38 -20.30
CA PRO A 535 17.22 -9.41 -21.05
C PRO A 535 17.20 -8.07 -20.33
N LEU A 536 17.47 -7.01 -21.08
CA LEU A 536 17.57 -5.63 -20.62
C LEU A 536 16.43 -4.81 -21.22
N LEU A 537 15.73 -4.07 -20.36
CA LEU A 537 14.54 -3.27 -20.68
C LEU A 537 14.93 -1.88 -21.19
N GLY A 538 14.22 -1.42 -22.22
CA GLY A 538 14.29 -0.06 -22.75
C GLY A 538 13.18 0.85 -22.20
N GLU A 539 13.01 2.04 -22.80
CA GLU A 539 12.08 3.08 -22.32
C GLU A 539 10.61 2.64 -22.27
N ASN A 540 10.20 1.74 -23.16
CA ASN A 540 8.83 1.21 -23.23
C ASN A 540 8.61 -0.04 -22.35
N ASN A 541 9.52 -0.35 -21.43
CA ASN A 541 9.49 -1.57 -20.60
C ASN A 541 9.53 -2.90 -21.39
N ALA A 542 9.80 -2.86 -22.69
CA ALA A 542 10.07 -4.01 -23.55
C ALA A 542 11.58 -4.32 -23.59
N VAL A 543 11.94 -5.56 -23.91
CA VAL A 543 13.34 -6.00 -24.01
C VAL A 543 14.00 -5.37 -25.25
N SER A 544 14.79 -4.32 -25.04
CA SER A 544 15.54 -3.65 -26.13
C SER A 544 16.90 -4.30 -26.37
N ASN A 545 17.47 -4.91 -25.33
CA ASN A 545 18.82 -5.46 -25.38
C ASN A 545 18.92 -6.86 -24.76
N LEU A 546 19.83 -7.68 -25.27
CA LEU A 546 20.25 -8.91 -24.61
C LEU A 546 21.73 -8.81 -24.25
N LEU A 547 22.06 -9.07 -23.00
CA LEU A 547 23.44 -9.22 -22.54
C LEU A 547 23.75 -10.71 -22.37
N LEU A 548 24.60 -11.25 -23.24
CA LEU A 548 25.15 -12.59 -23.11
C LEU A 548 26.52 -12.50 -22.42
N ILE A 549 26.73 -13.28 -21.37
CA ILE A 549 27.92 -13.28 -20.53
C ILE A 549 28.49 -14.70 -20.53
N HIS A 550 29.76 -14.86 -20.93
CA HIS A 550 30.51 -16.10 -20.73
C HIS A 550 31.07 -16.11 -19.31
N ILE A 551 30.71 -17.13 -18.53
CA ILE A 551 31.02 -17.20 -17.10
C ILE A 551 31.95 -18.36 -16.79
N LEU A 552 32.69 -18.23 -15.69
CA LEU A 552 33.40 -19.32 -15.05
C LEU A 552 32.68 -19.68 -13.75
N TYR A 553 32.35 -20.95 -13.53
CA TYR A 553 31.73 -21.38 -12.28
C TYR A 553 32.75 -21.47 -11.14
N ASN A 554 32.30 -21.14 -9.93
CA ASN A 554 33.04 -21.34 -8.68
C ASN A 554 32.81 -22.76 -8.16
N GLU A 555 33.53 -23.74 -8.71
CA GLU A 555 33.36 -25.16 -8.32
C GLU A 555 33.72 -25.45 -6.86
N ALA A 556 34.44 -24.54 -6.18
CA ALA A 556 34.75 -24.64 -4.75
C ALA A 556 33.63 -24.12 -3.83
N LEU A 557 32.44 -23.84 -4.37
CA LEU A 557 31.32 -23.31 -3.60
C LEU A 557 30.82 -24.34 -2.56
N PRO A 558 30.71 -23.98 -1.26
CA PRO A 558 30.25 -24.89 -0.23
C PRO A 558 28.84 -25.43 -0.51
N LEU A 559 28.57 -26.68 -0.11
CA LEU A 559 27.31 -27.37 -0.39
C LEU A 559 26.05 -26.56 -0.01
N ARG A 560 26.08 -25.90 1.16
CA ARG A 560 24.97 -25.06 1.65
C ARG A 560 24.67 -23.86 0.74
N GLU A 561 25.68 -23.32 0.07
CA GLU A 561 25.49 -22.24 -0.91
C GLU A 561 25.12 -22.83 -2.29
N LYS A 562 25.65 -24.02 -2.63
CA LYS A 562 25.31 -24.78 -3.85
C LYS A 562 23.80 -25.04 -3.97
N THR A 563 23.13 -25.41 -2.89
CA THR A 563 21.66 -25.61 -2.90
C THR A 563 20.90 -24.30 -3.09
N LYS A 564 21.36 -23.21 -2.49
CA LYS A 564 20.74 -21.88 -2.62
C LYS A 564 20.86 -21.31 -4.04
N VAL A 565 22.01 -21.45 -4.70
CA VAL A 565 22.22 -20.87 -6.04
C VAL A 565 21.31 -21.52 -7.09
N LEU A 566 21.01 -22.81 -6.94
CA LEU A 566 20.15 -23.59 -7.85
C LEU A 566 18.68 -23.17 -7.81
N GLY A 567 18.19 -22.62 -6.69
CA GLY A 567 16.81 -22.16 -6.55
C GLY A 567 15.78 -23.26 -6.81
N TYR A 568 14.76 -22.98 -7.64
CA TYR A 568 13.71 -23.97 -7.97
C TYR A 568 14.27 -25.28 -8.56
N ARG A 569 15.40 -25.21 -9.28
CA ARG A 569 16.04 -26.38 -9.88
C ARG A 569 16.49 -27.40 -8.83
N TYR A 570 16.85 -26.95 -7.62
CA TYR A 570 17.16 -27.86 -6.51
C TYR A 570 15.93 -28.69 -6.11
N GLN A 571 14.74 -28.07 -6.06
CA GLN A 571 13.50 -28.79 -5.77
C GLN A 571 13.14 -29.77 -6.88
N ASP A 572 13.33 -29.38 -8.15
CA ASP A 572 13.08 -30.26 -9.29
C ASP A 572 13.98 -31.51 -9.26
N ILE A 573 15.29 -31.33 -8.99
CA ILE A 573 16.25 -32.44 -8.85
C ILE A 573 15.82 -33.35 -7.68
N ARG A 574 15.54 -32.76 -6.51
CA ARG A 574 15.13 -33.51 -5.32
C ARG A 574 13.83 -34.31 -5.56
N ASN A 575 12.85 -33.70 -6.22
CA ASN A 575 11.57 -34.35 -6.49
C ASN A 575 11.74 -35.54 -7.45
N LEU A 576 12.52 -35.39 -8.52
CA LEU A 576 12.81 -36.49 -9.44
C LEU A 576 13.62 -37.62 -8.78
N VAL A 577 14.58 -37.29 -7.91
CA VAL A 577 15.33 -38.33 -7.17
C VAL A 577 14.43 -39.07 -6.19
N ASN A 578 13.51 -38.38 -5.51
CA ASN A 578 12.52 -38.99 -4.62
C ASN A 578 11.57 -39.94 -5.38
N GLU A 579 11.28 -39.68 -6.65
CA GLU A 579 10.44 -40.55 -7.49
C GLU A 579 11.06 -41.95 -7.67
N TYR A 580 12.38 -42.07 -7.54
CA TYR A 580 13.07 -43.37 -7.50
C TYR A 580 13.04 -44.07 -6.13
N ASN A 581 12.29 -43.55 -5.15
CA ASN A 581 12.23 -44.02 -3.76
C ASN A 581 13.59 -44.07 -3.05
N LEU A 582 14.52 -43.19 -3.43
CA LEU A 582 15.85 -43.08 -2.81
C LEU A 582 15.86 -41.99 -1.72
N PRO A 583 16.59 -42.17 -0.60
CA PRO A 583 16.68 -41.18 0.46
C PRO A 583 17.52 -39.97 0.00
N TRP A 584 16.91 -38.79 -0.04
CA TRP A 584 17.59 -37.53 -0.40
C TRP A 584 18.47 -37.00 0.73
N HIS A 585 19.75 -36.79 0.42
CA HIS A 585 20.68 -35.99 1.22
C HIS A 585 21.34 -34.95 0.32
N ASP A 586 21.56 -33.73 0.82
CA ASP A 586 22.14 -32.66 -0.01
C ASP A 586 23.54 -33.02 -0.53
N GLU A 587 24.28 -33.88 0.18
CA GLU A 587 25.60 -34.42 -0.18
C GLU A 587 25.62 -35.09 -1.58
N CYS A 588 24.46 -35.56 -2.06
CA CYS A 588 24.33 -36.09 -3.42
C CYS A 588 24.75 -35.07 -4.51
N LEU A 589 24.65 -33.77 -4.21
CA LEU A 589 25.03 -32.68 -5.12
C LEU A 589 26.53 -32.32 -5.05
N GLU A 590 27.27 -32.78 -4.04
CA GLU A 590 28.68 -32.43 -3.85
C GLU A 590 29.54 -32.94 -5.00
N SER A 591 29.24 -34.15 -5.46
CA SER A 591 29.96 -34.89 -6.50
C SER A 591 29.61 -34.49 -7.95
N ILE A 592 28.71 -33.51 -8.15
CA ILE A 592 28.29 -33.01 -9.47
C ILE A 592 28.76 -31.57 -9.62
N SER A 593 29.41 -31.21 -10.74
CA SER A 593 29.88 -29.84 -10.96
C SER A 593 28.71 -28.85 -11.03
N LEU A 594 28.92 -27.60 -10.60
CA LEU A 594 27.95 -26.53 -10.76
C LEU A 594 27.56 -26.36 -12.23
N GLU A 595 28.52 -26.50 -13.12
CA GLU A 595 28.29 -26.45 -14.55
C GLU A 595 27.24 -27.47 -15.03
N SER A 596 27.38 -28.73 -14.59
CA SER A 596 26.43 -29.81 -14.90
C SER A 596 25.08 -29.52 -14.27
N LEU A 597 25.05 -29.10 -12.99
CA LEU A 597 23.81 -28.81 -12.26
C LEU A 597 22.98 -27.69 -12.91
N PHE A 598 23.60 -26.67 -13.49
CA PHE A 598 22.88 -25.59 -14.17
C PHE A 598 22.56 -25.88 -15.64
N SER A 599 23.26 -26.81 -16.28
CA SER A 599 23.21 -26.95 -17.75
C SER A 599 22.56 -28.25 -18.24
N GLU A 600 22.61 -29.33 -17.46
CA GLU A 600 22.04 -30.64 -17.83
C GLU A 600 20.57 -30.75 -17.47
N GLN A 601 19.80 -31.53 -18.23
CA GLN A 601 18.39 -31.80 -17.91
C GLN A 601 18.27 -32.42 -16.50
N VAL A 602 17.20 -32.07 -15.79
CA VAL A 602 17.01 -32.45 -14.38
C VAL A 602 16.93 -33.98 -14.26
N GLU A 603 16.35 -34.63 -15.27
CA GLU A 603 16.24 -36.07 -15.43
C GLU A 603 17.62 -36.75 -15.50
N MET A 604 18.55 -36.20 -16.29
CA MET A 604 19.93 -36.72 -16.41
C MET A 604 20.69 -36.59 -15.09
N ILE A 605 20.51 -35.47 -14.38
CA ILE A 605 21.11 -35.25 -13.05
C ILE A 605 20.55 -36.26 -12.04
N ALA A 606 19.23 -36.48 -12.06
CA ALA A 606 18.58 -37.44 -11.17
C ALA A 606 19.02 -38.89 -11.46
N GLU A 607 19.21 -39.26 -12.73
CA GLU A 607 19.77 -40.56 -13.12
C GLU A 607 21.22 -40.74 -12.66
N GLN A 608 22.07 -39.71 -12.78
CA GLN A 608 23.45 -39.75 -12.27
C GLN A 608 23.49 -39.96 -10.75
N ILE A 609 22.61 -39.28 -10.01
CA ILE A 609 22.47 -39.45 -8.56
C ILE A 609 21.99 -40.88 -8.23
N LYS A 610 21.00 -41.39 -8.97
CA LYS A 610 20.48 -42.75 -8.81
C LYS A 610 21.55 -43.82 -9.02
N VAL A 611 22.36 -43.71 -10.08
CA VAL A 611 23.44 -44.68 -10.36
C VAL A 611 24.45 -44.69 -9.22
N ARG A 612 24.78 -43.52 -8.65
CA ARG A 612 25.74 -43.40 -7.55
C ARG A 612 25.21 -43.90 -6.20
N LEU A 613 23.93 -43.69 -5.91
CA LEU A 613 23.31 -44.19 -4.66
C LEU A 613 23.09 -45.70 -4.65
N ASN A 614 23.15 -46.34 -5.83
CA ASN A 614 23.04 -47.79 -6.00
C ASN A 614 24.40 -48.51 -6.16
N GLN A 615 25.51 -47.76 -6.22
CA GLN A 615 26.90 -48.26 -6.17
C GLN A 615 27.43 -48.16 -4.74
#